data_AF-A0A4Y2SMJ3-F1
#
_entry.id   AF-A0A4Y2SMJ3-F1
#
_cell.length_a   1.000
_cell.length_b   1.000
_cell.length_c   1.000
_cell.angle_alpha   90.00
_cell.angle_beta   90.00
_cell.angle_gamma   90.00
#
_symmetry.space_group_name_H-M   'P 1'
#
loop_
_entity.id
_entity.type
_entity.pdbx_description
1 polymer ?
#
loop_
_entity_poly.entity_id
_entity_poly.type
_entity_poly.pdbx_seq_one_letter_code
_entity_poly.pdbx_strand_id
1 'polypeptide(L)'
;MRQRQKANNAWIHRNQAYPEKWGETMSLKSEGDSLSTHSGAHFYTVDHPNQPKESKPEWIRSGGWWLNHIMTTSLNGLNILSTDKVQSMEGITWLTFGGFQNSLASTEIKVRPKKFKMHAKEKALSNV
;
A
#
# COMPACT_ATOMS: atom_id res chain seq x y z
N MET A 1 1.24 15.83 28.18
CA MET A 1 0.28 16.14 27.10
C MET A 1 1.00 16.90 25.99
N ARG A 2 1.24 16.30 24.82
CA ARG A 2 1.69 17.03 23.62
C ARG A 2 0.88 16.52 22.44
N GLN A 3 -0.07 17.35 22.00
CA GLN A 3 -0.75 17.16 20.73
C GLN A 3 0.32 17.27 19.63
N ARG A 4 0.55 16.18 18.90
CA ARG A 4 1.28 16.23 17.63
C ARG A 4 0.24 16.39 16.52
N GLN A 5 0.24 17.54 15.88
CA GLN A 5 -0.48 17.76 14.63
C GLN A 5 -0.07 16.69 13.61
N LYS A 6 -1.06 15.95 13.09
CA LYS A 6 -0.88 14.98 11.98
C LYS A 6 -0.65 15.76 10.69
N ALA A 7 0.61 16.04 10.36
CA ALA A 7 1.00 16.45 9.01
C ALA A 7 1.23 15.20 8.15
N ASN A 8 0.69 15.17 6.93
CA ASN A 8 0.80 14.08 5.93
C ASN A 8 2.25 13.67 5.69
N ASN A 9 2.62 12.49 6.19
CA ASN A 9 3.99 12.05 6.35
C ASN A 9 4.01 10.53 6.07
N ALA A 10 4.56 10.11 4.93
CA ALA A 10 4.72 8.70 4.60
C ALA A 10 6.05 8.19 5.17
N TRP A 11 5.98 7.23 6.09
CA TRP A 11 7.14 6.59 6.70
C TRP A 11 6.87 5.10 6.85
N ILE A 12 7.93 4.31 6.73
CA ILE A 12 7.95 2.88 7.01
C ILE A 12 8.74 2.72 8.31
N HIS A 13 8.11 2.14 9.34
CA HIS A 13 8.75 1.92 10.64
C HIS A 13 9.50 0.57 10.68
N ARG A 14 10.71 0.57 11.25
CA ARG A 14 11.41 -0.66 11.67
C ARG A 14 10.96 -1.00 13.10
N ASN A 15 10.44 -2.22 13.31
CA ASN A 15 10.07 -2.67 14.64
C ASN A 15 11.33 -3.07 15.44
N GLN A 16 11.72 -2.29 16.46
CA GLN A 16 12.95 -2.50 17.22
C GLN A 16 12.81 -3.51 18.38
N ALA A 17 11.59 -3.86 18.79
CA ALA A 17 11.36 -4.75 19.93
C ALA A 17 11.50 -6.25 19.58
N TYR A 18 11.47 -6.60 18.30
CA TYR A 18 11.58 -7.99 17.81
C TYR A 18 12.35 -8.00 16.47
N PRO A 19 13.68 -8.12 16.49
CA PRO A 19 14.52 -8.02 15.29
C PRO A 19 14.27 -9.12 14.23
N GLU A 20 13.56 -10.18 14.60
CA GLU A 20 13.20 -11.31 13.71
C GLU A 20 11.81 -11.18 13.07
N LYS A 21 11.05 -10.12 13.42
CA LYS A 21 9.71 -9.87 12.88
C LYS A 21 9.71 -8.60 12.03
N TRP A 22 9.81 -8.79 10.72
CA TRP A 22 9.62 -7.75 9.73
C TRP A 22 8.18 -7.24 9.78
N GLY A 23 8.00 -5.95 10.02
CA GLY A 23 6.67 -5.39 10.23
C GLY A 23 6.65 -3.90 10.00
N GLU A 24 6.64 -3.53 8.72
CA GLU A 24 6.53 -2.15 8.23
C GLU A 24 5.09 -1.65 8.34
N THR A 25 4.85 -0.35 8.52
CA THR A 25 3.49 0.24 8.61
C THR A 25 3.43 1.55 7.81
N MET A 26 2.28 1.90 7.19
CA MET A 26 2.11 3.10 6.34
C MET A 26 1.13 4.11 6.98
N SER A 27 1.10 5.39 6.55
CA SER A 27 0.05 6.36 6.94
C SER A 27 -0.18 7.41 5.85
N LEU A 28 -1.39 7.46 5.26
CA LEU A 28 -1.81 8.44 4.24
C LEU A 28 -3.28 8.85 4.48
N LYS A 29 -3.66 10.09 4.13
CA LYS A 29 -5.06 10.59 4.17
C LYS A 29 -5.28 11.65 3.08
N SER A 30 -6.18 11.39 2.14
CA SER A 30 -6.63 12.30 1.05
C SER A 30 -8.01 11.85 0.51
N GLU A 31 -8.62 12.61 -0.40
CA GLU A 31 -9.71 12.06 -1.23
C GLU A 31 -9.18 10.87 -2.05
N GLY A 32 -9.99 9.82 -2.20
CA GLY A 32 -9.52 8.56 -2.79
C GLY A 32 -8.51 7.78 -1.93
N ASP A 33 -8.50 8.01 -0.62
CA ASP A 33 -7.65 7.30 0.33
C ASP A 33 -8.09 5.85 0.51
N SER A 34 -7.34 4.96 -0.12
CA SER A 34 -7.47 3.52 0.07
C SER A 34 -6.34 2.91 0.91
N LEU A 35 -5.52 3.74 1.56
CA LEU A 35 -4.33 3.32 2.31
C LEU A 35 -4.44 3.52 3.81
N SER A 36 -5.39 4.33 4.30
CA SER A 36 -5.65 4.49 5.74
C SER A 36 -6.03 3.18 6.44
N THR A 37 -6.74 2.27 5.77
CA THR A 37 -7.06 0.93 6.31
C THR A 37 -5.83 0.06 6.51
N HIS A 38 -4.75 0.33 5.78
CA HIS A 38 -3.47 -0.36 5.89
C HIS A 38 -2.53 0.32 6.92
N SER A 39 -2.99 1.41 7.53
CA SER A 39 -2.16 2.17 8.46
C SER A 39 -1.91 1.43 9.76
N GLY A 40 -0.65 1.38 10.19
CA GLY A 40 -0.26 0.65 11.39
C GLY A 40 -0.19 -0.88 11.24
N ALA A 41 -0.58 -1.44 10.09
CA ALA A 41 -0.55 -2.87 9.84
C ALA A 41 0.82 -3.32 9.30
N HIS A 42 1.32 -4.48 9.75
CA HIS A 42 2.63 -5.03 9.38
C HIS A 42 2.65 -5.52 7.93
N PHE A 43 3.76 -5.42 7.22
CA PHE A 43 3.85 -5.99 5.86
C PHE A 43 3.70 -7.52 5.85
N TYR A 44 2.75 -8.02 5.05
CA TYR A 44 2.56 -9.45 4.79
C TYR A 44 3.59 -9.98 3.80
N THR A 45 4.07 -11.20 4.05
CA THR A 45 4.65 -12.10 3.03
C THR A 45 4.13 -13.52 3.28
N VAL A 46 4.29 -14.42 2.32
CA VAL A 46 3.79 -15.82 2.46
C VAL A 46 4.45 -16.55 3.64
N ASP A 47 5.71 -16.23 3.92
CA ASP A 47 6.53 -16.77 4.99
C ASP A 47 6.41 -15.97 6.30
N HIS A 48 5.86 -14.75 6.26
CA HIS A 48 5.58 -13.93 7.44
C HIS A 48 4.15 -13.32 7.38
N PRO A 49 3.12 -14.09 7.77
CA PRO A 49 1.75 -13.62 7.74
C PRO A 49 1.47 -12.54 8.80
N ASN A 50 0.70 -11.51 8.45
CA ASN A 50 0.32 -10.37 9.29
C ASN A 50 -1.14 -10.42 9.79
N GLN A 51 -1.90 -11.47 9.44
CA GLN A 51 -3.31 -11.61 9.78
C GLN A 51 -3.49 -12.38 11.11
N PRO A 52 -4.60 -12.18 11.84
CA PRO A 52 -4.97 -13.05 12.95
C PRO A 52 -4.97 -14.52 12.53
N LYS A 53 -4.60 -15.43 13.44
CA LYS A 53 -4.59 -16.89 13.15
C LYS A 53 -5.94 -17.44 12.70
N GLU A 54 -7.02 -16.73 13.02
CA GLU A 54 -8.40 -17.08 12.67
C GLU A 54 -8.81 -16.64 11.26
N SER A 55 -7.98 -15.84 10.58
CA SER A 55 -8.23 -15.45 9.20
C SER A 55 -8.18 -16.66 8.29
N LYS A 56 -9.25 -16.85 7.53
CA LYS A 56 -9.34 -17.98 6.60
C LYS A 56 -8.39 -17.78 5.42
N PRO A 57 -7.73 -18.84 4.90
CA PRO A 57 -6.79 -18.74 3.79
C PRO A 57 -7.37 -18.05 2.55
N GLU A 58 -8.66 -18.26 2.27
CA GLU A 58 -9.38 -17.64 1.14
C GLU A 58 -9.55 -16.12 1.25
N TRP A 59 -9.25 -15.52 2.40
CA TRP A 59 -9.30 -14.07 2.58
C TRP A 59 -7.94 -13.40 2.40
N ILE A 60 -6.88 -14.18 2.18
CA ILE A 60 -5.52 -13.70 1.99
C ILE A 60 -5.23 -13.61 0.49
N ARG A 61 -4.70 -12.47 0.04
CA ARG A 61 -4.37 -12.28 -1.38
C ARG A 61 -2.95 -12.75 -1.67
N SER A 62 -2.68 -12.99 -2.95
CA SER A 62 -1.31 -13.10 -3.43
C SER A 62 -0.58 -11.75 -3.32
N GLY A 63 0.75 -11.80 -3.15
CA GLY A 63 1.61 -10.62 -3.06
C GLY A 63 1.72 -10.03 -1.66
N GLY A 64 2.85 -9.35 -1.39
CA GLY A 64 3.10 -8.73 -0.09
C GLY A 64 2.38 -7.38 0.05
N TRP A 65 1.74 -7.14 1.20
CA TRP A 65 1.01 -5.88 1.45
C TRP A 65 0.81 -5.59 2.95
N TRP A 66 0.71 -4.31 3.33
CA TRP A 66 0.60 -3.85 4.72
C TRP A 66 -0.64 -4.35 5.47
N LEU A 67 -1.75 -4.60 4.78
CA LEU A 67 -2.88 -5.38 5.31
C LEU A 67 -3.39 -6.24 4.16
N ASN A 68 -3.11 -7.54 4.22
CA ASN A 68 -3.32 -8.42 3.08
C ASN A 68 -4.65 -9.17 3.18
N HIS A 69 -5.73 -8.48 2.81
CA HIS A 69 -7.10 -8.98 2.89
C HIS A 69 -7.84 -8.83 1.54
N ILE A 70 -8.72 -9.78 1.22
CA ILE A 70 -9.35 -9.91 -0.11
C ILE A 70 -10.22 -8.71 -0.51
N MET A 71 -10.83 -8.02 0.47
CA MET A 71 -11.68 -6.82 0.23
C MET A 71 -10.95 -5.49 0.43
N THR A 72 -9.62 -5.46 0.40
CA THR A 72 -8.84 -4.22 0.55
C THR A 72 -8.12 -3.83 -0.74
N THR A 73 -7.35 -2.74 -0.68
CA THR A 73 -6.42 -2.36 -1.74
C THR A 73 -5.20 -3.25 -1.71
N SER A 74 -4.61 -3.52 -2.88
CA SER A 74 -3.25 -4.07 -3.01
C SER A 74 -2.73 -3.71 -4.39
N LEU A 75 -1.65 -2.93 -4.42
CA LEU A 75 -0.95 -2.64 -5.68
C LEU A 75 0.01 -3.77 -6.08
N ASN A 76 0.19 -4.77 -5.21
CA ASN A 76 1.04 -5.95 -5.40
C ASN A 76 0.23 -7.24 -5.68
N GLY A 77 -1.06 -7.12 -6.02
CA GLY A 77 -1.86 -8.26 -6.42
C GLY A 77 -1.46 -8.83 -7.79
N LEU A 78 -2.13 -9.90 -8.22
CA LEU A 78 -1.85 -10.56 -9.49
C LEU A 78 -2.12 -9.63 -10.68
N ASN A 79 -1.23 -9.63 -11.68
CA ASN A 79 -1.48 -8.93 -12.94
C ASN A 79 -2.41 -9.78 -13.83
N ILE A 80 -3.71 -9.53 -13.73
CA ILE A 80 -4.75 -10.39 -14.33
C ILE A 80 -5.47 -9.77 -15.53
N LEU A 81 -5.15 -8.53 -15.93
CA LEU A 81 -5.83 -7.87 -17.05
C LEU A 81 -5.50 -8.48 -18.41
N SER A 82 -4.39 -9.22 -18.53
CA SER A 82 -4.09 -10.03 -19.71
C SER A 82 -4.74 -11.42 -19.68
N THR A 83 -5.65 -11.66 -18.73
CA THR A 83 -6.34 -12.94 -18.54
C THR A 83 -7.85 -12.75 -18.63
N ASP A 84 -8.59 -13.84 -18.81
CA ASP A 84 -10.06 -13.84 -18.86
C ASP A 84 -10.71 -13.47 -17.50
N LYS A 85 -9.92 -13.37 -16.42
CA LYS A 85 -10.36 -13.03 -15.07
C LYS A 85 -10.41 -11.51 -14.85
N VAL A 86 -11.24 -10.81 -15.62
CA VAL A 86 -11.35 -9.34 -15.54
C VAL A 86 -11.98 -8.89 -14.22
N GLN A 87 -12.86 -9.71 -13.63
CA GLN A 87 -13.46 -9.49 -12.30
C GLN A 87 -12.92 -10.52 -11.30
N SER A 88 -11.91 -10.13 -10.52
CA SER A 88 -11.32 -10.98 -9.47
C SER A 88 -10.80 -10.11 -8.33
N MET A 89 -10.88 -10.65 -7.12
CA MET A 89 -10.33 -10.01 -5.93
C MET A 89 -8.82 -10.20 -5.75
N GLU A 90 -8.21 -11.01 -6.62
CA GLU A 90 -6.77 -11.31 -6.58
C GLU A 90 -5.93 -10.26 -7.31
N GLY A 91 -6.56 -9.39 -8.12
CA GLY A 91 -5.89 -8.47 -9.05
C GLY A 91 -5.16 -7.30 -8.40
N ILE A 92 -4.72 -6.32 -9.19
CA ILE A 92 -4.12 -5.07 -8.68
C ILE A 92 -5.25 -4.09 -8.37
N THR A 93 -5.57 -3.77 -7.12
CA THR A 93 -6.81 -3.03 -6.77
C THR A 93 -6.56 -1.74 -6.02
N TRP A 94 -7.44 -0.75 -6.23
CA TRP A 94 -7.53 0.48 -5.44
C TRP A 94 -9.00 0.75 -5.07
N LEU A 95 -9.33 0.54 -3.79
CA LEU A 95 -10.70 0.43 -3.30
C LEU A 95 -11.58 1.63 -3.67
N THR A 96 -11.10 2.85 -3.49
CA THR A 96 -11.86 4.08 -3.73
C THR A 96 -11.90 4.52 -5.19
N PHE A 97 -11.26 3.78 -6.10
CA PHE A 97 -11.26 4.08 -7.53
C PHE A 97 -11.94 2.95 -8.33
N GLY A 98 -11.33 1.77 -8.35
CA GLY A 98 -11.84 0.61 -9.09
C GLY A 98 -12.57 -0.41 -8.20
N GLY A 99 -12.63 -0.21 -6.89
CA GLY A 99 -13.10 -1.24 -5.97
C GLY A 99 -12.07 -2.37 -5.79
N PHE A 100 -12.50 -3.47 -5.16
CA PHE A 100 -11.63 -4.62 -4.87
C PHE A 100 -11.78 -5.78 -5.87
N GLN A 101 -12.60 -5.64 -6.92
CA GLN A 101 -12.79 -6.68 -7.96
C GLN A 101 -12.28 -6.27 -9.34
N ASN A 102 -11.93 -5.00 -9.55
CA ASN A 102 -11.41 -4.52 -10.84
C ASN A 102 -9.90 -4.33 -10.72
N SER A 103 -9.15 -5.05 -11.56
CA SER A 103 -7.70 -4.91 -11.62
C SER A 103 -7.31 -3.67 -12.42
N LEU A 104 -6.29 -2.95 -11.95
CA LEU A 104 -5.68 -1.81 -12.63
C LEU A 104 -4.63 -2.29 -13.64
N ALA A 105 -4.54 -1.58 -14.77
CA ALA A 105 -3.61 -1.88 -15.87
C ALA A 105 -2.15 -1.61 -15.54
N SER A 106 -1.91 -0.55 -14.77
CA SER A 106 -0.59 -0.15 -14.35
C SER A 106 -0.68 0.63 -13.04
N THR A 107 0.37 0.53 -12.24
CA THR A 107 0.49 1.20 -10.95
C THR A 107 1.94 1.59 -10.72
N GLU A 108 2.15 2.70 -10.01
CA GLU A 108 3.47 3.13 -9.59
C GLU A 108 3.38 3.70 -8.17
N ILE A 109 4.30 3.30 -7.29
CA ILE A 109 4.47 3.93 -5.97
C ILE A 109 5.74 4.77 -6.03
N LYS A 110 5.60 6.09 -5.87
CA LYS A 110 6.72 7.04 -5.89
C LYS A 110 6.71 7.86 -4.61
N VAL A 111 7.86 7.98 -3.98
CA VAL A 111 8.05 8.81 -2.78
C VAL A 111 8.96 9.99 -3.08
N ARG A 112 8.74 11.10 -2.39
CA ARG A 112 9.57 12.30 -2.52
C ARG A 112 9.83 12.92 -1.14
N PRO A 113 11.06 13.39 -0.85
CA PRO A 113 11.32 14.09 0.40
C PRO A 113 10.40 15.31 0.55
N LYS A 114 9.89 15.53 1.78
CA LYS A 114 9.04 16.69 2.07
C LYS A 114 9.73 18.04 1.81
N LYS A 115 11.05 18.08 1.98
CA LYS A 115 11.91 19.24 1.66
C LYS A 115 12.68 19.01 0.36
N PHE A 116 11.97 18.63 -0.71
CA PHE A 116 12.60 18.49 -2.02
C PHE A 116 12.99 19.86 -2.59
N LYS A 117 14.23 19.98 -3.05
CA LYS A 117 14.69 21.15 -3.81
C LYS A 117 14.94 20.68 -5.24
N MET A 118 14.19 21.22 -6.19
CA MET A 118 14.46 20.99 -7.61
C MET A 118 15.79 21.64 -7.97
N HIS A 119 16.67 20.91 -8.65
CA HIS A 119 17.87 21.49 -9.23
C HIS A 119 17.48 22.40 -10.40
N ALA A 120 18.26 23.47 -10.63
CA ALA A 120 17.93 24.50 -11.63
C ALA A 120 17.69 23.94 -13.05
N LYS A 121 18.40 22.86 -13.41
CA LYS A 121 18.22 22.17 -14.70
C LYS A 121 16.88 21.45 -14.83
N GLU A 122 16.38 20.83 -13.76
CA GLU A 122 15.08 20.12 -13.77
C GLU A 122 13.91 21.10 -13.72
N LYS A 123 14.07 22.25 -13.06
CA LYS A 123 13.07 23.32 -13.03
C LYS A 123 12.81 23.93 -14.42
N ALA A 124 13.82 23.94 -15.29
CA ALA A 124 13.70 24.41 -16.67
C ALA A 124 12.94 23.42 -17.57
N LEU A 125 12.99 22.12 -17.26
CA LEU A 125 12.34 21.05 -18.04
C LEU A 125 10.88 20.79 -17.63
N SER A 126 10.48 21.15 -16.41
CA SER A 126 9.10 20.95 -15.93
C SER A 126 8.11 22.05 -16.31
N ASN A 127 8.58 23.14 -16.93
CA ASN A 127 7.78 24.31 -17.30
C ASN A 127 7.44 24.37 -18.80
N VAL A 128 7.71 23.28 -19.53
CA VAL A 128 7.30 23.06 -20.92
C VAL A 128 6.18 22.02 -20.92
#